data_AF-A0A7X5SC00-F1
#
_entry.id   AF-A0A7X5SC00-F1
#
_cell.length_a   1.000
_cell.length_b   1.000
_cell.length_c   1.000
_cell.angle_alpha   90.00
_cell.angle_beta   90.00
_cell.angle_gamma   90.00
#
_symmetry.space_group_name_H-M   'P 1'
#
loop_
_entity.id
_entity.type
_entity.pdbx_description
1 polymer ?
#
loop_
_entity_poly.entity_id
_entity_poly.type
_entity_poly.pdbx_seq_one_letter_code
_entity_poly.pdbx_strand_id
1 'polypeptide(L)'
;RAELAREARLSNNQVVMIERIHKQAAPEVVQAVKAGEISISAAAAVATLSEDEQRAAAQAGKAELKQAAKRVRDAKRKPKPDEAEGGEAERRDMKALQRRVTELENENAALQAKVTALQSQLERL
;
A
#
# COMPACT_ATOMS: atom_id res chain seq x y z
N ARG A 1 15.07 -4.05 -4.61
CA ARG A 1 14.30 -5.32 -4.48
C ARG A 1 12.86 -5.21 -5.01
N ALA A 2 12.56 -4.26 -5.91
CA ALA A 2 11.30 -4.19 -6.63
C ALA A 2 11.24 -5.10 -7.88
N GLU A 3 12.33 -5.84 -8.16
CA GLU A 3 12.46 -6.63 -9.39
C GLU A 3 11.90 -8.06 -9.28
N LEU A 4 11.69 -8.58 -8.06
CA LEU A 4 11.19 -9.95 -7.86
C LEU A 4 9.66 -10.09 -8.05
N ALA A 5 8.94 -8.98 -8.29
CA ALA A 5 7.49 -8.99 -8.45
C ALA A 5 7.02 -9.31 -9.89
N ARG A 6 7.93 -9.25 -10.89
CA ARG A 6 7.58 -9.50 -12.29
C ARG A 6 7.41 -10.99 -12.63
N GLU A 7 7.97 -11.89 -11.82
CA GLU A 7 8.05 -13.31 -12.18
C GLU A 7 6.80 -14.13 -11.80
N ALA A 8 5.81 -13.54 -11.10
CA ALA A 8 4.66 -14.27 -10.55
C ALA A 8 3.27 -13.74 -10.98
N ARG A 9 3.15 -12.82 -11.96
CA ARG A 9 1.89 -12.11 -12.30
C ARG A 9 1.18 -11.49 -11.08
N LEU A 10 1.93 -11.15 -10.04
CA LEU A 10 1.36 -10.64 -8.80
C LEU A 10 1.05 -9.15 -8.96
N SER A 11 -0.20 -8.76 -8.72
CA SER A 11 -0.58 -7.33 -8.75
C SER A 11 0.17 -6.55 -7.67
N ASN A 12 0.45 -5.27 -7.93
CA ASN A 12 1.10 -4.38 -6.96
C ASN A 12 0.39 -4.39 -5.59
N ASN A 13 -0.94 -4.45 -5.59
CA ASN A 13 -1.74 -4.52 -4.36
C ASN A 13 -1.47 -5.81 -3.56
N GLN A 14 -1.28 -6.95 -4.23
CA GLN A 14 -0.95 -8.20 -3.55
C GLN A 14 0.47 -8.19 -2.96
N VAL A 15 1.43 -7.54 -3.63
CA VAL A 15 2.77 -7.31 -3.07
C VAL A 15 2.67 -6.52 -1.77
N VAL A 16 1.94 -5.41 -1.77
CA VAL A 16 1.72 -4.58 -0.57
C VAL A 16 1.05 -5.36 0.57
N MET A 17 0.06 -6.21 0.25
CA MET A 17 -0.57 -7.07 1.27
C MET A 17 0.41 -8.07 1.87
N ILE A 18 1.26 -8.69 1.05
CA ILE A 18 2.27 -9.66 1.52
C ILE A 18 3.33 -8.96 2.37
N GLU A 19 3.80 -7.78 1.95
CA GLU A 19 4.74 -6.99 2.75
C GLU A 19 4.16 -6.61 4.12
N ARG A 20 2.88 -6.24 4.17
CA ARG A 20 2.20 -5.95 5.44
C ARG A 20 2.16 -7.16 6.34
N ILE A 21 1.75 -8.31 5.81
CA ILE A 21 1.72 -9.56 6.57
C ILE A 21 3.13 -9.88 7.08
N HIS A 22 4.15 -9.71 6.25
CA HIS A 22 5.52 -10.01 6.66
C HIS A 22 6.03 -9.10 7.79
N LYS A 23 5.65 -7.82 7.81
CA LYS A 23 6.14 -6.84 8.78
C LYS A 23 5.32 -6.75 10.07
N GLN A 24 4.01 -7.02 10.01
CA GLN A 24 3.06 -6.65 11.07
C GLN A 24 2.21 -7.82 11.57
N ALA A 25 2.22 -8.97 10.88
CA ALA A 25 1.42 -10.10 11.32
C ALA A 25 2.14 -10.89 12.42
N ALA A 26 1.40 -11.23 13.48
CA ALA A 26 1.84 -12.17 14.50
C ALA A 26 2.20 -13.53 13.85
N PRO A 27 3.19 -14.28 14.40
CA PRO A 27 3.69 -15.51 13.78
C PRO A 27 2.59 -16.56 13.59
N GLU A 28 1.60 -16.60 14.48
CA GLU A 28 0.44 -17.49 14.41
C GLU A 28 -0.48 -17.14 13.22
N VAL A 29 -0.64 -15.85 12.90
CA VAL A 29 -1.40 -15.40 11.73
C VAL A 29 -0.68 -15.79 10.44
N VAL A 30 0.65 -15.70 10.40
CA VAL A 30 1.46 -16.14 9.25
C VAL A 30 1.33 -17.65 9.05
N GLN A 31 1.29 -18.43 10.13
CA GLN A 31 1.05 -19.88 10.07
C GLN A 31 -0.33 -20.18 9.50
N ALA A 32 -1.38 -19.47 9.94
CA ALA A 32 -2.73 -19.63 9.41
C ALA A 32 -2.83 -19.31 7.90
N VAL A 33 -2.02 -18.36 7.40
CA VAL A 33 -1.91 -18.12 5.96
C VAL A 33 -1.25 -19.28 5.24
N LYS A 34 -0.12 -19.79 5.76
CA LYS A 34 0.61 -20.92 5.17
C LYS A 34 -0.23 -22.21 5.17
N ALA A 35 -1.04 -22.41 6.20
CA ALA A 35 -1.99 -23.53 6.31
C ALA A 35 -3.25 -23.35 5.43
N GLY A 36 -3.42 -22.19 4.77
CA GLY A 36 -4.59 -21.90 3.94
C GLY A 36 -5.88 -21.71 4.74
N GLU A 37 -5.79 -21.44 6.04
CA GLU A 37 -6.94 -21.23 6.90
C GLU A 37 -7.60 -19.87 6.66
N ILE A 38 -6.79 -18.87 6.31
CA ILE A 38 -7.23 -17.53 5.95
C ILE A 38 -6.56 -17.07 4.65
N SER A 39 -7.27 -16.24 3.87
CA SER A 39 -6.72 -15.69 2.63
C SER A 39 -5.71 -14.56 2.91
N ILE A 40 -4.84 -14.28 1.94
CA ILE A 40 -3.87 -13.16 2.00
C ILE A 40 -4.57 -11.84 2.34
N SER A 41 -5.71 -11.57 1.72
CA SER A 41 -6.47 -10.35 1.99
C SER A 41 -7.10 -10.32 3.39
N ALA A 42 -7.45 -11.47 3.97
CA ALA A 42 -7.96 -11.54 5.34
C ALA A 42 -6.81 -11.33 6.34
N ALA A 43 -5.68 -11.98 6.13
CA ALA A 43 -4.49 -11.81 6.94
C ALA A 43 -3.95 -10.38 6.90
N ALA A 44 -3.94 -9.74 5.73
CA ALA A 44 -3.53 -8.34 5.59
C ALA A 44 -4.49 -7.35 6.27
N ALA A 45 -5.73 -7.76 6.57
CA ALA A 45 -6.67 -6.99 7.40
C ALA A 45 -6.42 -7.25 8.89
N VAL A 46 -6.23 -8.51 9.30
CA VAL A 46 -5.88 -8.85 10.69
C VAL A 46 -4.56 -8.20 11.11
N ALA A 47 -3.58 -8.10 10.21
CA ALA A 47 -2.30 -7.44 10.44
C ALA A 47 -2.40 -5.93 10.72
N THR A 48 -3.57 -5.30 10.57
CA THR A 48 -3.78 -3.89 10.99
C THR A 48 -4.29 -3.77 12.43
N LEU A 49 -4.58 -4.88 13.10
CA LEU A 49 -4.93 -4.92 14.53
C LEU A 49 -3.67 -4.93 15.39
N SER A 50 -3.83 -4.65 16.70
CA SER A 50 -2.74 -4.78 17.66
C SER A 50 -2.24 -6.24 17.75
N GLU A 51 -0.97 -6.45 18.09
CA GLU A 51 -0.41 -7.80 18.18
C GLU A 51 -1.19 -8.73 19.11
N ASP A 52 -1.70 -8.19 20.23
CA ASP A 52 -2.47 -8.95 21.21
C ASP A 52 -3.79 -9.45 20.62
N GLU A 53 -4.49 -8.58 19.87
CA GLU A 53 -5.72 -8.97 19.17
C GLU A 53 -5.46 -10.00 18.06
N GLN A 54 -4.33 -9.87 17.35
CA GLN A 54 -3.94 -10.83 16.33
C GLN A 54 -3.69 -12.22 16.94
N ARG A 55 -2.96 -12.28 18.06
CA ARG A 55 -2.70 -13.54 18.79
C ARG A 55 -3.98 -14.13 19.35
N ALA A 56 -4.84 -13.31 19.97
CA ALA A 56 -6.12 -13.76 20.51
C ALA A 56 -7.01 -14.35 19.41
N ALA A 57 -7.10 -13.69 18.25
CA ALA A 57 -7.86 -14.19 17.11
C ALA A 57 -7.27 -15.49 16.55
N ALA A 58 -5.93 -15.61 16.49
CA ALA A 58 -5.27 -16.82 16.03
C ALA A 58 -5.47 -18.01 16.98
N GLN A 59 -5.38 -17.77 18.29
CA GLN A 59 -5.62 -18.79 19.32
C GLN A 59 -7.07 -19.27 19.36
N ALA A 60 -8.02 -18.37 19.14
CA ALA A 60 -9.45 -18.71 19.00
C ALA A 60 -9.76 -19.46 17.69
N GLY A 61 -8.80 -19.51 16.76
CA GLY A 61 -8.83 -20.35 15.57
C GLY A 61 -9.40 -19.68 14.31
N LYS A 62 -9.51 -20.48 13.25
CA LYS A 62 -9.86 -20.04 11.89
C LYS A 62 -11.14 -19.20 11.79
N ALA A 63 -12.17 -19.53 12.55
CA ALA A 63 -13.44 -18.80 12.52
C ALA A 63 -13.25 -17.37 13.06
N GLU A 64 -12.53 -17.24 14.17
CA GLU A 64 -12.27 -15.95 14.80
C GLU A 64 -11.34 -15.09 13.94
N LEU A 65 -10.29 -15.66 13.33
CA LEU A 65 -9.43 -14.92 12.38
C LEU A 65 -10.24 -14.32 11.22
N LYS A 66 -11.21 -15.07 10.68
CA LYS A 66 -12.09 -14.56 9.61
C LYS A 66 -13.03 -13.47 10.12
N GLN A 67 -13.56 -13.62 11.33
CA GLN A 67 -14.42 -12.63 11.96
C GLN A 67 -13.66 -11.34 12.28
N ALA A 68 -12.44 -11.43 12.83
CA ALA A 68 -11.55 -10.30 13.05
C ALA A 68 -11.25 -9.57 11.73
N ALA A 69 -10.89 -10.30 10.67
CA ALA A 69 -10.69 -9.71 9.34
C ALA A 69 -11.94 -8.98 8.81
N LYS A 70 -13.12 -9.55 9.03
CA LYS A 70 -14.40 -8.94 8.64
C LYS A 70 -14.67 -7.67 9.45
N ARG A 71 -14.50 -7.72 10.78
CA ARG A 71 -14.65 -6.56 11.68
C ARG A 71 -13.75 -5.39 11.24
N VAL A 72 -12.49 -5.67 10.90
CA VAL A 72 -11.56 -4.64 10.38
C VAL A 72 -12.08 -4.01 9.09
N ARG A 73 -12.57 -4.81 8.15
CA ARG A 73 -13.09 -4.29 6.87
C ARG A 73 -14.36 -3.48 7.07
N ASP A 74 -15.27 -3.95 7.92
CA ASP A 74 -16.50 -3.26 8.24
C ASP A 74 -16.21 -1.94 8.97
N ALA A 75 -15.21 -1.91 9.85
CA ALA A 75 -14.75 -0.70 10.53
C ALA A 75 -14.07 0.32 9.59
N LYS A 76 -13.44 -0.13 8.50
CA LYS A 76 -12.93 0.75 7.43
C LYS A 76 -14.04 1.22 6.48
N ARG A 77 -15.09 0.42 6.33
CA ARG A 77 -16.21 0.73 5.42
C ARG A 77 -17.25 1.64 6.08
N LYS A 78 -17.44 1.50 7.40
CA LYS A 78 -18.22 2.43 8.20
C LYS A 78 -17.34 3.67 8.40
N PRO A 79 -17.74 4.86 7.94
CA PRO A 79 -16.90 6.04 8.09
C PRO A 79 -16.69 6.25 9.59
N LYS A 80 -15.45 6.09 10.06
CA LYS A 80 -15.05 6.60 11.36
C LYS A 80 -15.24 8.12 11.31
N PRO A 81 -15.85 8.74 12.33
CA PRO A 81 -16.02 10.19 12.36
C PRO A 81 -14.71 10.97 12.21
N ASP A 82 -13.55 10.38 12.58
CA ASP A 82 -12.23 11.00 12.41
C ASP A 82 -11.56 10.76 11.03
N GLU A 83 -11.99 9.75 10.26
CA GLU A 83 -11.39 9.45 8.92
C GLU A 83 -12.07 10.22 7.78
N ALA A 84 -13.21 10.85 8.00
CA ALA A 84 -13.85 11.71 6.98
C ALA A 84 -13.00 12.96 6.70
N GLU A 85 -12.40 13.56 7.72
CA GLU A 85 -11.48 14.70 7.56
C GLU A 85 -10.10 14.26 7.06
N GLY A 86 -9.56 13.15 7.60
CA GLY A 86 -8.27 12.59 7.18
C GLY A 86 -8.28 12.08 5.73
N GLY A 87 -9.34 11.41 5.30
CA GLY A 87 -9.47 10.90 3.93
C GLY A 87 -9.73 12.02 2.91
N GLU A 88 -10.38 13.11 3.30
CA GLU A 88 -10.46 14.30 2.45
C GLU A 88 -9.14 15.06 2.38
N ALA A 89 -8.43 15.20 3.50
CA ALA A 89 -7.09 15.78 3.54
C ALA A 89 -6.11 14.98 2.68
N GLU A 90 -6.04 13.66 2.85
CA GLU A 90 -5.22 12.76 2.03
C GLU A 90 -5.57 12.83 0.53
N ARG A 91 -6.87 12.91 0.19
CA ARG A 91 -7.30 13.09 -1.22
C ARG A 91 -6.92 14.47 -1.78
N ARG A 92 -7.01 15.52 -0.96
CA ARG A 92 -6.57 16.88 -1.34
C ARG A 92 -5.06 16.92 -1.51
N ASP A 93 -4.32 16.27 -0.64
CA ASP A 93 -2.87 16.15 -0.69
C ASP A 93 -2.41 15.35 -1.91
N MET A 94 -3.08 14.24 -2.25
CA MET A 94 -2.81 13.49 -3.48
C MET A 94 -3.07 14.34 -4.73
N LYS A 95 -4.15 15.14 -4.76
CA LYS A 95 -4.42 16.05 -5.88
C LYS A 95 -3.38 17.18 -5.96
N ALA A 96 -2.92 17.69 -4.82
CA ALA A 96 -1.87 18.70 -4.77
C ALA A 96 -0.52 18.12 -5.28
N LEU A 97 -0.18 16.90 -4.87
CA LEU A 97 1.00 16.18 -5.35
C LEU A 97 0.93 15.93 -6.86
N GLN A 98 -0.22 15.48 -7.38
CA GLN A 98 -0.42 15.28 -8.82
C GLN A 98 -0.18 16.55 -9.61
N ARG A 99 -0.72 17.69 -9.15
CA ARG A 99 -0.47 19.00 -9.78
C ARG A 99 1.02 19.34 -9.78
N ARG A 100 1.71 19.14 -8.65
CA ARG A 100 3.15 19.43 -8.56
C ARG A 100 3.98 18.52 -9.46
N VAL A 101 3.60 17.25 -9.61
CA VAL A 101 4.25 16.32 -10.56
C VAL A 101 4.10 16.84 -11.98
N THR A 102 2.88 17.19 -12.42
CA THR A 102 2.66 17.74 -13.76
C THR A 102 3.44 19.03 -14.01
N GLU A 103 3.51 19.90 -13.01
CA GLU A 103 4.31 21.13 -13.09
C GLU A 103 5.81 20.82 -13.26
N LEU A 104 6.35 19.93 -12.43
CA LEU A 104 7.75 19.51 -12.50
C LEU A 104 8.09 18.78 -13.81
N GLU A 105 7.17 17.97 -14.34
CA GLU A 105 7.33 17.31 -15.64
C GLU A 105 7.42 18.35 -16.78
N ASN A 106 6.58 19.39 -16.74
CA ASN A 106 6.62 20.48 -17.70
C ASN A 106 7.92 21.31 -17.58
N GLU A 107 8.33 21.64 -16.35
CA GLU A 107 9.60 22.34 -16.10
C GLU A 107 10.79 21.53 -16.61
N ASN A 108 10.81 20.21 -16.36
CA ASN A 108 11.87 19.33 -16.80
C ASN A 108 11.94 19.25 -18.32
N ALA A 109 10.81 19.11 -19.00
CA ALA A 109 10.76 19.16 -20.47
C ALA A 109 11.30 20.49 -21.03
N ALA A 110 10.96 21.63 -20.41
CA ALA A 110 11.46 22.93 -20.82
C ALA A 110 12.97 23.09 -20.58
N LEU A 111 13.48 22.57 -19.46
CA LEU A 111 14.91 22.57 -19.14
C LEU A 111 15.69 21.67 -20.10
N GLN A 112 15.17 20.49 -20.41
CA GLN A 112 15.78 19.59 -21.39
C GLN A 112 15.88 20.24 -22.77
N ALA A 113 14.81 20.92 -23.23
CA ALA A 113 14.86 21.65 -24.50
C ALA A 113 15.92 22.76 -24.51
N LYS A 114 16.08 23.48 -23.39
CA LYS A 114 17.14 24.50 -23.24
C LYS A 114 18.53 23.87 -23.26
N VAL A 115 18.73 22.76 -22.55
CA VAL A 115 20.02 22.04 -22.53
C VAL A 115 20.38 21.59 -23.95
N THR A 116 19.46 20.96 -24.67
CA THR A 116 19.69 20.54 -26.06
C THR A 116 20.05 21.72 -26.96
N ALA A 117 19.32 22.85 -26.83
CA ALA A 117 19.60 24.04 -27.63
C ALA A 117 21.01 24.62 -27.35
N LEU A 118 21.40 24.69 -26.07
CA LEU A 118 22.73 25.17 -25.67
C LEU A 118 23.84 24.22 -26.12
N GLN A 119 23.63 22.91 -26.00
CA GLN A 119 24.58 21.91 -26.51
C GLN A 119 24.78 22.04 -28.02
N SER A 120 23.70 22.19 -28.79
CA SER A 120 23.79 22.43 -30.23
C SER A 120 24.48 23.75 -30.61
N GLN A 121 24.43 24.78 -29.75
CA GLN A 121 25.18 26.02 -29.97
C GLN A 121 26.68 25.84 -29.72
N LEU A 122 27.05 25.08 -28.69
CA LEU A 122 28.45 24.77 -28.38
C LEU A 122 29.08 23.88 -29.45
N GLU A 123 28.34 22.91 -30.00
CA GLU A 123 28.83 22.03 -31.09
C GLU A 123 29.05 22.77 -32.42
N ARG A 124 28.48 23.97 -32.57
CA ARG A 124 28.62 24.80 -33.78
C ARG A 124 29.78 25.81 -33.69
N LEU A 125 30.41 25.95 -32.53
CA LEU A 125 31.60 26.78 -32.29
C LEU A 125 32.87 25.95 -32.46
#